data_AF-A0AAD7F0B3-F1
#
_entry.id   AF-A0AAD7F0B3-F1
#
_cell.length_a   1.000
_cell.length_b   1.000
_cell.length_c   1.000
_cell.angle_alpha   90.00
_cell.angle_beta   90.00
_cell.angle_gamma   90.00
#
_symmetry.space_group_name_H-M   'P 1'
#
loop_
_entity.id
_entity.type
_entity.pdbx_description
1 polymer ?
#
loop_
_entity_poly.entity_id
_entity_poly.type
_entity_poly.pdbx_seq_one_letter_code
_entity_poly.pdbx_strand_id
1 'polypeptide(L)'
;MRITHLLSTTLLALLSCAGNNIVRYVVLLFLVFYAGVFIVQPLLPSARMLKLENIAAETADILQSANEEHMLSNREFNLEVRLRLSRVNLTKSTLRAKLLEFELGHPAKEYLHIAGGLSADIERCKREVKQIQIDILTAMESERQVLYNTNIEEMVVVLSSGSTLRRIH
;
A
#
# COMPACT_ATOMS: atom_id res chain seq x y z
N MET A 1 9.30 17.57 11.85
CA MET A 1 9.66 17.10 13.21
C MET A 1 9.96 18.20 14.25
N ARG A 2 10.25 19.47 13.89
CA ARG A 2 10.54 20.54 14.90
C ARG A 2 9.30 21.21 15.51
N ILE A 3 8.17 21.23 14.79
CA ILE A 3 6.94 21.93 15.21
C ILE A 3 6.24 21.21 16.37
N THR A 4 6.30 19.87 16.41
CA THR A 4 5.73 19.04 17.49
C THR A 4 6.45 19.24 18.83
N HIS A 5 7.76 19.50 18.79
CA HIS A 5 8.55 19.73 20.01
C HIS A 5 8.24 21.08 20.67
N LEU A 6 8.05 22.15 19.88
CA LEU A 6 7.73 23.49 20.37
C LEU A 6 6.30 23.58 20.96
N LEU A 7 5.36 22.83 20.38
CA LEU A 7 4.00 22.71 20.90
C LEU A 7 3.97 21.93 22.22
N SER A 8 4.80 20.89 22.39
CA SER A 8 4.83 20.10 23.63
C SER A 8 5.29 20.90 24.85
N THR A 9 6.31 21.76 24.68
CA THR A 9 6.91 22.53 25.79
C THR A 9 6.03 23.70 26.24
N THR A 10 5.33 24.34 25.30
CA THR A 10 4.38 25.43 25.58
C THR A 10 3.12 24.94 26.29
N LEU A 11 2.62 23.76 25.91
CA LEU A 11 1.44 23.13 26.53
C LEU A 11 1.71 22.66 27.97
N LEU A 12 2.90 22.10 28.22
CA LEU A 12 3.37 21.72 29.56
C LEU A 12 3.56 22.95 30.48
N ALA A 13 4.06 24.06 29.95
CA ALA A 13 4.21 25.31 30.70
C ALA A 13 2.85 25.92 31.09
N LEU A 14 1.87 25.91 30.17
CA LEU A 14 0.49 26.36 30.45
C LEU A 14 -0.21 25.50 31.51
N LEU A 15 -0.01 24.18 31.47
CA LEU A 15 -0.49 23.24 32.49
C LEU A 15 0.13 23.52 33.86
N SER A 16 1.40 23.90 33.92
CA SER A 16 2.10 24.26 35.16
C SER A 16 1.68 25.61 35.76
N CYS A 17 1.08 26.51 34.97
CA CYS A 17 0.57 27.79 35.45
C CYS A 17 -0.90 27.74 35.92
N ALA A 18 -1.67 26.72 35.54
CA ALA A 18 -3.01 26.51 36.06
C ALA A 18 -2.92 26.11 37.55
N GLY A 19 -3.16 27.03 38.48
CA GLY A 19 -3.10 26.78 39.93
C GLY A 19 -4.16 25.80 40.46
N ASN A 20 -5.02 25.29 39.58
CA ASN A 20 -6.08 24.36 39.94
C ASN A 20 -5.75 22.95 39.45
N ASN A 21 -5.44 22.04 40.39
CA ASN A 21 -5.06 20.66 40.11
C ASN A 21 -6.13 19.92 39.28
N ILE A 22 -7.41 20.23 39.49
CA ILE A 22 -8.53 19.63 38.74
C ILE A 22 -8.43 19.90 37.25
N VAL A 23 -8.12 21.14 36.85
CA VAL A 23 -7.99 21.53 35.44
C VAL A 23 -6.81 20.78 34.78
N ARG A 24 -5.70 20.60 35.51
CA ARG A 24 -4.56 19.82 35.01
C ARG A 24 -4.92 18.36 34.75
N TYR A 25 -5.63 17.71 35.69
CA TYR A 25 -6.06 16.33 35.52
C TYR A 25 -7.04 16.15 34.36
N VAL A 26 -7.99 17.09 34.19
CA VAL A 26 -8.95 17.05 33.08
C VAL A 26 -8.23 17.20 31.73
N VAL A 27 -7.32 18.17 31.60
CA VAL A 27 -6.55 18.36 30.35
C VAL A 27 -5.65 17.16 30.06
N LEU A 28 -5.00 16.57 31.07
CA LEU A 28 -4.24 15.33 30.91
C LEU A 28 -5.12 14.17 30.44
N LEU A 29 -6.32 14.02 31.01
CA LEU A 29 -7.29 13.01 30.57
C LEU A 29 -7.68 13.19 29.11
N PHE A 30 -7.96 14.43 28.69
CA PHE A 30 -8.23 14.73 27.28
C PHE A 30 -7.03 14.39 26.39
N LEU A 31 -5.81 14.77 26.77
CA LEU A 31 -4.61 14.47 25.99
C LEU A 31 -4.38 12.95 25.84
N VAL A 32 -4.52 12.19 26.93
CA VAL A 32 -4.38 10.73 26.92
C VAL A 32 -5.48 10.09 26.08
N PHE A 33 -6.71 10.57 26.19
CA PHE A 33 -7.84 10.10 25.38
C PHE A 33 -7.60 10.36 23.88
N TYR A 34 -7.24 11.59 23.51
CA TYR A 34 -6.93 11.96 22.13
C TYR A 34 -5.75 11.17 21.57
N ALA A 35 -4.67 11.00 22.35
CA ALA A 35 -3.54 10.18 21.95
C ALA A 35 -3.96 8.71 21.72
N GLY A 36 -4.78 8.15 22.62
CA GLY A 36 -5.33 6.81 22.47
C GLY A 36 -6.16 6.65 21.20
N VAL A 37 -7.08 7.57 20.93
CA VAL A 37 -7.88 7.57 19.69
C VAL A 37 -6.99 7.62 18.45
N PHE A 38 -5.98 8.50 18.45
CA PHE A 38 -5.07 8.65 17.31
C PHE A 38 -4.23 7.39 17.03
N ILE A 39 -3.80 6.69 18.08
CA ILE A 39 -3.06 5.42 17.96
C ILE A 39 -3.96 4.30 17.43
N VAL A 40 -5.23 4.31 17.82
CA VAL A 40 -6.19 3.25 17.50
C VAL A 40 -6.84 3.43 16.13
N GLN A 41 -7.03 4.67 15.68
CA GLN A 41 -7.61 5.01 14.39
C GLN A 41 -6.99 4.26 13.18
N PRO A 42 -5.66 4.13 13.02
CA PRO A 42 -5.07 3.37 11.92
C PRO A 42 -5.25 1.85 12.04
N LEU A 43 -5.65 1.35 13.21
CA LEU A 43 -5.91 -0.07 13.45
C LEU A 43 -7.36 -0.45 13.15
N LEU A 44 -8.24 0.53 12.93
CA LEU A 44 -9.63 0.30 12.59
C LEU A 44 -9.77 -0.45 11.24
N PRO A 45 -10.66 -1.45 11.17
CA PRO A 45 -11.04 -2.13 9.93
C PRO A 45 -11.33 -1.19 8.76
N SER A 46 -12.05 -0.08 8.96
CA SER A 46 -12.33 0.93 7.92
C SER A 46 -11.06 1.55 7.35
N ALA A 47 -10.15 2.02 8.20
CA ALA A 47 -8.88 2.59 7.78
C ALA A 47 -7.99 1.56 7.05
N ARG A 48 -8.01 0.30 7.48
CA ARG A 48 -7.28 -0.79 6.81
C ARG A 48 -7.91 -1.15 5.46
N MET A 49 -9.23 -1.12 5.38
CA MET A 49 -9.98 -1.37 4.15
C MET A 49 -9.68 -0.29 3.10
N LEU A 50 -9.66 0.98 3.49
CA LEU A 50 -9.29 2.08 2.61
C LEU A 50 -7.86 1.95 2.08
N LYS A 51 -6.91 1.55 2.93
CA LYS A 51 -5.54 1.24 2.49
C LYS A 51 -5.50 0.07 1.51
N LEU A 52 -6.27 -0.99 1.75
CA LEU A 52 -6.39 -2.12 0.84
C LEU A 52 -6.94 -1.68 -0.53
N GLU A 53 -7.97 -0.83 -0.54
CA GLU A 53 -8.56 -0.31 -1.78
C GLU A 53 -7.57 0.50 -2.59
N ASN A 54 -6.80 1.37 -1.94
CA ASN A 54 -5.76 2.16 -2.60
C ASN A 54 -4.67 1.27 -3.21
N ILE A 55 -4.16 0.29 -2.46
CA ILE A 55 -3.13 -0.64 -2.98
C ILE A 55 -3.68 -1.47 -4.14
N ALA A 56 -4.94 -1.91 -4.06
CA ALA A 56 -5.56 -2.68 -5.14
C ALA A 56 -5.76 -1.84 -6.41
N ALA A 57 -6.11 -0.56 -6.28
CA ALA A 57 -6.20 0.38 -7.39
C ALA A 57 -4.82 0.61 -8.02
N GLU A 58 -3.82 0.92 -7.20
CA GLU A 58 -2.43 1.11 -7.65
C GLU A 58 -1.90 -0.14 -8.37
N THR A 59 -2.20 -1.34 -7.87
CA THR A 59 -1.77 -2.59 -8.52
C THR A 59 -2.45 -2.80 -9.87
N ALA A 60 -3.72 -2.42 -10.00
CA ALA A 60 -4.44 -2.48 -11.27
C ALA A 60 -3.86 -1.48 -12.28
N ASP A 61 -3.53 -0.27 -11.84
CA ASP A 61 -2.90 0.75 -12.68
C ASP A 61 -1.52 0.29 -13.15
N ILE A 62 -0.67 -0.26 -12.27
CA ILE A 62 0.63 -0.81 -12.65
C ILE A 62 0.48 -1.91 -13.71
N LEU A 63 -0.48 -2.83 -13.51
CA LEU A 63 -0.73 -3.90 -14.50
C LEU A 63 -1.20 -3.32 -15.84
N GLN A 64 -2.03 -2.28 -15.81
CA GLN A 64 -2.50 -1.63 -17.02
C GLN A 64 -1.35 -0.94 -17.76
N SER A 65 -0.55 -0.12 -17.07
CA SER A 65 0.62 0.53 -17.65
C SER A 65 1.64 -0.48 -18.20
N ALA A 66 1.92 -1.55 -17.47
CA ALA A 66 2.82 -2.61 -17.94
C ALA A 66 2.32 -3.31 -19.22
N ASN A 67 0.99 -3.44 -19.38
CA ASN A 67 0.39 -3.98 -20.59
C ASN A 67 0.44 -3.00 -21.77
N GLU A 68 0.21 -1.72 -21.51
CA GLU A 68 0.28 -0.65 -22.52
C GLU A 68 1.71 -0.45 -23.03
N GLU A 69 2.71 -0.58 -22.16
CA GLU A 69 4.13 -0.51 -22.51
C GLU A 69 4.70 -1.81 -23.10
N HIS A 70 3.86 -2.84 -23.29
CA HIS A 70 4.28 -4.17 -23.74
C HIS A 70 5.39 -4.81 -22.89
N MET A 71 5.49 -4.45 -21.61
CA MET A 71 6.45 -4.99 -20.64
C MET A 71 6.01 -6.32 -20.01
N LEU A 72 4.88 -6.86 -20.45
CA LEU A 72 4.35 -8.16 -20.06
C LEU A 72 3.93 -8.92 -21.32
N SER A 73 4.91 -9.43 -22.04
CA SER A 73 4.74 -10.25 -23.26
C SER A 73 4.08 -11.60 -22.98
N ASN A 74 4.25 -12.15 -21.77
CA ASN A 74 3.67 -13.44 -21.41
C ASN A 74 2.15 -13.36 -21.16
N ARG A 75 1.37 -13.83 -22.14
CA ARG A 75 -0.09 -13.86 -22.10
C ARG A 75 -0.66 -14.75 -20.99
N GLU A 76 -0.02 -15.87 -20.68
CA GLU A 76 -0.48 -16.80 -19.63
C GLU A 76 -0.35 -16.15 -18.25
N PHE A 77 0.81 -15.55 -17.98
CA PHE A 77 1.06 -14.79 -16.75
C PHE A 77 0.07 -13.64 -16.58
N ASN A 78 -0.17 -12.85 -17.64
CA ASN A 78 -1.10 -11.73 -17.60
C ASN A 78 -2.54 -12.20 -17.30
N LEU A 79 -2.98 -13.31 -17.89
CA LEU A 79 -4.27 -13.91 -17.61
C LEU A 79 -4.37 -14.40 -16.17
N GLU A 80 -3.33 -15.06 -15.65
CA GLU A 80 -3.27 -15.51 -14.25
C GLU A 80 -3.36 -14.33 -13.28
N VAL A 81 -2.57 -13.28 -13.49
CA VAL A 81 -2.57 -12.07 -12.66
C VAL A 81 -3.96 -11.41 -12.66
N ARG A 82 -4.61 -11.30 -13.83
CA ARG A 82 -5.97 -10.74 -13.94
C ARG A 82 -6.99 -11.59 -13.19
N LEU A 83 -6.90 -12.92 -13.26
CA LEU A 83 -7.77 -13.83 -12.50
C LEU A 83 -7.55 -13.67 -10.99
N ARG A 84 -6.29 -13.58 -10.54
CA ARG A 84 -5.96 -13.33 -9.13
C ARG A 84 -6.49 -11.98 -8.65
N LEU A 85 -6.31 -10.91 -9.42
CA LEU A 85 -6.89 -9.59 -9.10
C LEU A 85 -8.42 -9.62 -9.05
N SER A 86 -9.06 -10.33 -9.97
CA SER A 86 -10.53 -10.51 -9.97
C SER A 86 -10.99 -11.20 -8.69
N ARG A 87 -10.32 -12.29 -8.28
CA ARG A 87 -10.61 -12.99 -7.02
C ARG A 87 -10.43 -12.08 -5.82
N VAL A 88 -9.34 -11.32 -5.77
CA VAL A 88 -9.11 -10.37 -4.67
C VAL A 88 -10.19 -9.28 -4.65
N ASN A 89 -10.62 -8.78 -5.81
CA ASN A 89 -11.71 -7.80 -5.88
C ASN A 89 -13.04 -8.36 -5.35
N LEU A 90 -13.35 -9.64 -5.62
CA LEU A 90 -14.51 -10.31 -5.02
C LEU A 90 -14.39 -10.41 -3.50
N THR A 91 -13.24 -10.86 -2.99
CA THR A 91 -12.98 -10.92 -1.54
C THR A 91 -13.09 -9.54 -0.90
N LYS A 92 -12.51 -8.51 -1.54
CA LYS A 92 -12.60 -7.10 -1.13
C LYS A 92 -14.05 -6.63 -1.05
N SER A 93 -14.87 -6.90 -2.07
CA SER A 93 -16.29 -6.54 -2.05
C SER A 93 -17.06 -7.21 -0.90
N THR A 94 -16.73 -8.47 -0.60
CA THR A 94 -17.31 -9.23 0.51
C THR A 94 -16.90 -8.63 1.86
N LEU A 95 -15.62 -8.26 2.02
CA LEU A 95 -15.12 -7.60 3.22
C LEU A 95 -15.74 -6.21 3.40
N ARG A 96 -15.98 -5.48 2.31
CA ARG A 96 -16.68 -4.19 2.33
C ARG A 96 -18.12 -4.34 2.80
N ALA A 97 -18.85 -5.34 2.30
CA ALA A 97 -20.21 -5.63 2.74
C ALA A 97 -20.26 -5.94 4.24
N LYS A 98 -19.36 -6.80 4.72
CA LYS A 98 -19.22 -7.09 6.16
C LYS A 98 -18.92 -5.85 6.97
N LEU A 99 -17.99 -5.00 6.50
CA LEU A 99 -17.65 -3.75 7.18
C LEU A 99 -18.88 -2.83 7.31
N LEU A 100 -19.66 -2.66 6.23
CA LEU A 100 -20.88 -1.86 6.23
C LEU A 100 -21.92 -2.39 7.21
N GLU A 101 -22.09 -3.71 7.33
CA GLU A 101 -22.96 -4.33 8.33
C GLU A 101 -22.56 -3.96 9.77
N PHE A 102 -21.25 -3.84 10.05
CA PHE A 102 -20.76 -3.41 11.36
C PHE A 102 -20.97 -1.90 11.61
N GLU A 103 -20.75 -1.07 10.58
CA GLU A 103 -20.93 0.38 10.65
C GLU A 103 -22.40 0.78 10.89
N LEU A 104 -23.35 0.06 10.27
CA LEU A 104 -24.80 0.28 10.44
C LEU A 104 -25.30 -0.02 11.86
N GLY A 105 -24.57 -0.84 12.64
CA GLY A 105 -24.93 -1.22 13.99
C GLY A 105 -24.55 -0.17 15.05
N HIS A 106 -23.25 0.06 15.25
CA HIS A 106 -22.70 1.09 16.14
C HIS A 106 -21.18 1.26 15.92
N PRO A 107 -20.65 2.50 15.79
CA PRO A 107 -19.22 2.74 15.54
C PRO A 107 -18.31 2.23 16.68
N ALA A 108 -18.83 2.12 17.91
CA ALA A 108 -18.09 1.54 19.03
C ALA A 108 -17.76 0.05 18.84
N LYS A 109 -18.53 -0.69 18.03
CA LYS A 109 -18.25 -2.10 17.72
C LYS A 109 -17.02 -2.28 16.85
N GLU A 110 -16.66 -1.28 16.07
CA GLU A 110 -15.49 -1.32 15.20
C GLU A 110 -14.18 -1.45 16.02
N TYR A 111 -14.14 -0.81 17.20
CA TYR A 111 -13.02 -0.88 18.13
C TYR A 111 -12.86 -2.27 18.76
N LEU A 112 -13.95 -3.01 19.00
CA LEU A 112 -13.89 -4.39 19.50
C LEU A 112 -13.34 -5.36 18.45
N HIS A 113 -13.49 -5.03 17.16
CA HIS A 113 -13.05 -5.87 16.05
C HIS A 113 -11.64 -5.57 15.54
N ILE A 114 -10.90 -4.67 16.18
CA ILE A 114 -9.49 -4.40 15.86
C ILE A 114 -8.64 -5.67 15.93
N ALA A 115 -8.92 -6.53 16.91
CA ALA A 115 -8.33 -7.87 17.08
C ALA A 115 -9.26 -9.00 16.59
N GLY A 116 -10.32 -8.68 15.85
CA GLY A 116 -11.30 -9.63 15.36
C GLY A 116 -10.94 -10.23 13.99
N GLY A 117 -11.73 -11.23 13.58
CA GLY A 117 -11.54 -11.94 12.30
C GLY A 117 -11.53 -11.02 11.07
N LEU A 118 -12.38 -9.97 11.04
CA LEU A 118 -12.46 -9.04 9.91
C LEU A 118 -11.14 -8.29 9.67
N SER A 119 -10.49 -7.85 10.74
CA SER A 119 -9.20 -7.14 10.67
C SER A 119 -8.08 -8.05 10.14
N ALA A 120 -8.10 -9.33 10.53
CA ALA A 120 -7.18 -10.35 10.02
C ALA A 120 -7.45 -10.69 8.55
N ASP A 121 -8.72 -10.79 8.14
CA ASP A 121 -9.12 -11.05 6.77
C ASP A 121 -8.72 -9.91 5.83
N ILE A 122 -8.92 -8.65 6.25
CA ILE A 122 -8.46 -7.47 5.50
C ILE A 122 -6.94 -7.49 5.34
N GLU A 123 -6.18 -7.80 6.41
CA GLU A 123 -4.71 -7.85 6.32
C GLU A 123 -4.22 -9.02 5.47
N ARG A 124 -4.94 -10.15 5.47
CA ARG A 124 -4.67 -11.28 4.55
C ARG A 124 -4.90 -10.87 3.10
N CYS A 125 -6.03 -10.24 2.80
CA CYS A 125 -6.36 -9.73 1.47
C CYS A 125 -5.30 -8.72 0.99
N LYS A 126 -4.87 -7.81 1.87
CA LYS A 126 -3.80 -6.84 1.59
C LYS A 126 -2.47 -7.49 1.26
N ARG A 127 -2.08 -8.54 1.98
CA ARG A 127 -0.87 -9.31 1.66
C ARG A 127 -0.97 -9.98 0.29
N GLU A 128 -2.14 -10.48 -0.07
CA GLU A 128 -2.37 -11.09 -1.39
C GLU A 128 -2.25 -10.06 -2.53
N VAL A 129 -2.84 -8.86 -2.38
CA VAL A 129 -2.65 -7.77 -3.35
C VAL A 129 -1.18 -7.39 -3.49
N LYS A 130 -0.48 -7.21 -2.36
CA LYS A 130 0.95 -6.89 -2.38
C LYS A 130 1.79 -7.97 -3.06
N GLN A 131 1.44 -9.24 -2.86
CA GLN A 131 2.12 -10.33 -3.54
C GLN A 131 1.92 -10.23 -5.06
N ILE A 132 0.69 -9.98 -5.50
CA ILE A 132 0.40 -9.77 -6.93
C ILE A 132 1.21 -8.59 -7.48
N GLN A 133 1.29 -7.48 -6.74
CA GLN A 133 2.09 -6.31 -7.12
C GLN A 133 3.57 -6.66 -7.28
N ILE A 134 4.14 -7.43 -6.33
CA ILE A 134 5.54 -7.90 -6.40
C ILE A 134 5.73 -8.82 -7.61
N ASP A 135 4.80 -9.75 -7.85
CA ASP A 135 4.88 -10.68 -8.98
C ASP A 135 4.90 -9.91 -10.31
N ILE A 136 4.04 -8.88 -10.46
CA ILE A 136 4.00 -8.00 -11.65
C ILE A 136 5.33 -7.27 -11.84
N LEU A 137 5.82 -6.58 -10.79
CA LEU A 137 7.07 -5.81 -10.86
C LEU A 137 8.27 -6.70 -11.17
N THR A 138 8.30 -7.90 -10.60
CA THR A 138 9.35 -8.89 -10.86
C THR A 138 9.33 -9.35 -12.31
N ALA A 139 8.14 -9.62 -12.86
CA ALA A 139 7.98 -9.98 -14.26
C ALA A 139 8.44 -8.84 -15.19
N MET A 140 8.02 -7.60 -14.92
CA MET A 140 8.46 -6.43 -15.69
C MET A 140 9.98 -6.27 -15.68
N GLU A 141 10.61 -6.39 -14.51
CA GLU A 141 12.06 -6.27 -14.40
C GLU A 141 12.78 -7.39 -15.16
N SER A 142 12.22 -8.61 -15.15
CA SER A 142 12.79 -9.72 -15.92
C SER A 142 12.71 -9.49 -17.44
N GLU A 143 11.58 -8.98 -17.96
CA GLU A 143 11.46 -8.64 -19.38
C GLU A 143 12.38 -7.47 -19.76
N ARG A 144 12.52 -6.48 -18.88
CA ARG A 144 13.45 -5.37 -19.07
C ARG A 144 14.89 -5.83 -19.18
N GLN A 145 15.31 -6.78 -18.36
CA GLN A 145 16.66 -7.37 -18.42
C GLN A 145 16.89 -8.14 -19.72
N VAL A 146 15.87 -8.88 -20.20
CA VAL A 146 15.94 -9.57 -21.50
C VAL A 146 16.14 -8.57 -22.63
N LEU A 147 15.32 -7.51 -22.69
CA LEU A 147 15.45 -6.46 -23.70
C LEU A 147 16.82 -5.77 -23.67
N TYR A 148 17.34 -5.48 -22.47
CA TYR A 148 18.66 -4.89 -22.32
C TYR A 148 19.77 -5.79 -22.87
N ASN A 149 19.72 -7.09 -22.56
CA ASN A 149 20.70 -8.06 -23.06
C ASN A 149 20.62 -8.21 -24.58
N THR A 150 19.41 -8.30 -25.15
CA THR A 150 19.22 -8.36 -26.61
C THR A 150 19.78 -7.11 -27.31
N ASN A 151 19.54 -5.92 -26.77
CA ASN A 151 20.10 -4.68 -27.33
C ASN A 151 21.63 -4.66 -27.31
N ILE A 152 22.27 -5.18 -26.25
CA ILE A 152 23.73 -5.30 -26.20
C ILE A 152 24.23 -6.26 -27.28
N GLU A 153 23.60 -7.43 -27.42
CA GLU A 153 23.98 -8.41 -28.44
C GLU A 153 23.86 -7.81 -29.85
N GLU A 154 22.78 -7.09 -30.14
CA GLU A 154 22.60 -6.39 -31.41
C GLU A 154 23.70 -5.33 -31.65
N MET A 155 24.04 -4.52 -30.65
CA MET A 155 25.13 -3.54 -30.77
C MET A 155 26.48 -4.22 -31.05
N VAL A 156 26.77 -5.35 -30.40
CA VAL A 156 27.99 -6.13 -30.65
C VAL A 156 28.01 -6.67 -32.09
N VAL A 157 26.89 -7.17 -32.59
CA VAL A 157 26.75 -7.63 -33.98
C VAL A 157 27.00 -6.47 -34.97
N VAL A 158 26.42 -5.28 -34.72
CA VAL A 158 26.64 -4.11 -35.58
C VAL A 158 28.11 -3.67 -35.58
N LEU A 159 28.76 -3.61 -34.41
CA LEU A 159 30.16 -3.21 -34.27
C LEU A 159 31.12 -4.23 -34.93
N SER A 160 30.83 -5.53 -34.81
CA SER A 160 31.62 -6.60 -35.45
C SER A 160 31.46 -6.63 -36.98
N SER A 161 30.27 -6.28 -37.49
CA SER A 161 30.00 -6.17 -38.94
C SER A 161 30.60 -4.90 -39.56
N GLY A 162 30.61 -3.78 -38.81
CA GLY A 162 31.24 -2.53 -39.26
C GLY A 162 32.78 -2.60 -39.31
N SER A 163 33.40 -3.42 -38.45
CA SER A 163 34.86 -3.61 -38.43
C SER A 163 35.37 -4.57 -39.51
N THR A 164 34.53 -5.48 -40.02
CA THR A 164 34.86 -6.34 -41.16
C THR A 164 34.82 -5.57 -42.49
N LEU A 165 33.89 -4.62 -42.65
CA LEU A 165 33.83 -3.75 -43.83
C LEU A 165 35.03 -2.78 -43.94
N ARG A 166 35.64 -2.39 -42.82
CA ARG A 166 36.81 -1.49 -42.80
C ARG A 166 38.15 -2.18 -43.11
N ARG A 167 38.17 -3.50 -43.23
CA ARG A 167 39.40 -4.29 -43.48
C ARG A 167 39.62 -4.67 -44.94
N ILE A 168 38.67 -4.33 -45.82
CA ILE A 168 38.69 -4.64 -47.27
C ILE A 168 39.08 -3.40 -48.08
N HIS A 169 39.33 -2.26 -47.43
CA HIS A 169 39.84 -1.03 -48.04
C HIS A 169 41.23 -0.69 -47.52
#